data_AF-A0A154W8F3-F1
#
_entry.id   AF-A0A154W8F3-F1
#
_cell.length_a   1.000
_cell.length_b   1.000
_cell.length_c   1.000
_cell.angle_alpha   90.00
_cell.angle_beta   90.00
_cell.angle_gamma   90.00
#
_symmetry.space_group_name_H-M   'P 1'
#
loop_
_entity.id
_entity.type
_entity.pdbx_description
1 polymer ?
#
loop_
_entity_poly.entity_id
_entity_poly.type
_entity_poly.pdbx_seq_one_letter_code
_entity_poly.pdbx_strand_id
1 'polypeptide(L)'
;MAESVRFERYDRVIDTDPARLDLDLLHGYFSVSDQCFGLPLETLRRMIAGSINFGLYEKDSRQIGYGRVVSDRAAFAYIGDVFLVEEARGQGLGTWLIDCMKAHPELQGLRRWMLMCGPRTVDLYRRAGFLDNSGAGYLMHMTDKDIYRRALSEPPSKS
;
A
#
# COMPACT_ATOMS: atom_id res chain seq x y z
N MET A 1 -9.38 -16.30 6.58
CA MET A 1 -9.57 -14.93 6.06
C MET A 1 -9.05 -14.01 7.15
N ALA A 2 -8.26 -12.99 6.81
CA ALA A 2 -7.73 -12.07 7.81
C ALA A 2 -8.88 -11.38 8.53
N GLU A 3 -8.74 -11.15 9.83
CA GLU A 3 -9.74 -10.39 10.58
C GLU A 3 -9.76 -8.95 10.06
N SER A 4 -10.94 -8.42 9.73
CA SER A 4 -11.04 -7.00 9.36
C SER A 4 -10.94 -6.13 10.60
N VAL A 5 -10.09 -5.12 10.54
CA VAL A 5 -9.82 -4.18 11.62
C VAL A 5 -10.18 -2.79 11.17
N ARG A 6 -10.90 -2.08 12.05
CA ARG A 6 -11.35 -0.71 11.83
C ARG A 6 -10.74 0.21 12.88
N PHE A 7 -10.17 1.31 12.41
CA PHE A 7 -9.60 2.37 13.25
C PHE A 7 -10.33 3.69 12.97
N GLU A 8 -10.60 4.46 14.03
CA GLU A 8 -11.31 5.72 13.90
C GLU A 8 -10.54 6.85 14.60
N ARG A 9 -10.29 7.93 13.87
CA ARG A 9 -9.62 9.13 14.38
C ARG A 9 -9.89 10.30 13.43
N TYR A 10 -9.88 11.54 13.93
CA TYR A 10 -9.98 12.74 13.09
C TYR A 10 -11.24 12.83 12.19
N ASP A 11 -12.36 12.22 12.59
CA ASP A 11 -13.55 12.09 11.73
C ASP A 11 -13.24 11.35 10.40
N ARG A 12 -12.28 10.41 10.48
CA ARG A 12 -11.84 9.52 9.41
C ARG A 12 -11.84 8.09 9.91
N VAL A 13 -11.96 7.16 8.96
CA VAL A 13 -11.95 5.73 9.21
C VAL A 13 -10.84 5.09 8.40
N ILE A 14 -10.07 4.18 9.01
CA ILE A 14 -9.24 3.23 8.29
C ILE A 14 -9.87 1.86 8.46
N ASP A 15 -10.07 1.15 7.36
CA ASP A 15 -10.67 -0.19 7.34
C ASP A 15 -9.80 -1.13 6.51
N THR A 16 -9.67 -2.38 6.97
CA THR A 16 -8.91 -3.41 6.26
C THR A 16 -9.78 -4.42 5.52
N ASP A 17 -11.10 -4.20 5.45
CA ASP A 17 -11.99 -5.01 4.63
C ASP A 17 -11.73 -4.76 3.14
N PRO A 18 -11.21 -5.75 2.39
CA PRO A 18 -10.96 -5.60 0.96
C PRO A 18 -12.24 -5.32 0.16
N ALA A 19 -13.43 -5.68 0.67
CA ALA A 19 -14.70 -5.42 -0.01
C ALA A 19 -15.08 -3.92 -0.01
N ARG A 20 -14.49 -3.11 0.88
CA ARG A 20 -14.72 -1.65 0.93
C ARG A 20 -13.79 -0.86 0.01
N LEU A 21 -12.79 -1.48 -0.59
CA LEU A 21 -11.82 -0.78 -1.43
C LEU A 21 -12.48 -0.29 -2.72
N ASP A 22 -12.27 0.98 -3.02
CA ASP A 22 -12.64 1.59 -4.29
C ASP A 22 -11.61 1.17 -5.37
N LEU A 23 -11.94 0.10 -6.09
CA LEU A 23 -11.06 -0.46 -7.12
C LEU A 23 -10.79 0.52 -8.26
N ASP A 24 -11.74 1.42 -8.58
CA ASP A 24 -11.57 2.39 -9.65
C ASP A 24 -10.58 3.48 -9.23
N LEU A 25 -10.65 3.95 -7.98
CA LEU A 25 -9.66 4.86 -7.41
C LEU A 25 -8.26 4.22 -7.40
N LEU A 26 -8.15 2.98 -6.91
CA LEU A 26 -6.87 2.27 -6.83
C LEU A 26 -6.29 2.03 -8.23
N HIS A 27 -7.10 1.51 -9.15
CA HIS A 27 -6.68 1.22 -10.52
C HIS A 27 -6.28 2.50 -11.27
N GLY A 28 -7.07 3.58 -11.12
CA GLY A 28 -6.76 4.89 -11.66
C GLY A 28 -5.46 5.46 -11.13
N TYR A 29 -5.20 5.34 -9.83
CA TYR A 29 -3.96 5.81 -9.21
C TYR A 29 -2.74 5.01 -9.68
N PHE A 30 -2.81 3.67 -9.67
CA PHE A 30 -1.66 2.84 -10.04
C PHE A 30 -1.34 2.89 -11.53
N SER A 31 -2.37 2.86 -12.39
CA SER A 31 -2.19 2.74 -13.84
C SER A 31 -1.50 3.94 -14.49
N VAL A 32 -1.49 5.10 -13.82
CA VAL A 32 -0.81 6.32 -14.29
C VAL A 32 0.48 6.61 -13.53
N SER A 33 0.84 5.79 -12.54
CA SER A 33 2.07 5.96 -11.76
C SER A 33 3.28 5.41 -12.50
N ASP A 34 4.45 6.03 -12.34
CA ASP A 34 5.72 5.54 -12.91
C ASP A 34 6.08 4.11 -12.47
N GLN A 35 5.54 3.66 -11.34
CA GLN A 35 5.84 2.35 -10.74
C GLN A 35 4.95 1.23 -11.30
N CYS A 36 3.74 1.55 -11.73
CA CYS A 36 2.71 0.57 -12.11
C CYS A 36 1.96 0.98 -13.39
N PHE A 37 2.62 1.75 -14.27
CA PHE A 37 2.00 2.24 -15.48
C PHE A 37 1.37 1.12 -16.30
N GLY A 38 0.07 1.23 -16.60
CA GLY A 38 -0.68 0.22 -17.33
C GLY A 38 -1.05 -1.04 -16.54
N LEU A 39 -1.04 -1.00 -15.21
CA LEU A 39 -1.41 -2.13 -14.34
C LEU A 39 -2.74 -2.77 -14.78
N PRO A 40 -2.78 -4.08 -15.12
CA PRO A 40 -4.04 -4.75 -15.42
C PRO A 40 -4.93 -4.86 -14.18
N LEU A 41 -6.25 -4.66 -14.35
CA LEU A 41 -7.22 -4.74 -13.24
C LEU A 41 -7.17 -6.10 -12.53
N GLU A 42 -6.97 -7.19 -13.28
CA GLU A 42 -6.81 -8.54 -12.69
C GLU A 42 -5.57 -8.66 -11.81
N THR A 43 -4.47 -8.00 -12.19
CA THR A 43 -3.27 -7.95 -11.34
C THR A 43 -3.54 -7.17 -10.06
N LEU A 44 -4.27 -6.05 -10.14
CA LEU A 44 -4.69 -5.31 -8.94
C LEU A 44 -5.54 -6.18 -7.99
N ARG A 45 -6.51 -6.94 -8.53
CA ARG A 45 -7.33 -7.86 -7.72
C ARG A 45 -6.47 -8.89 -6.99
N ARG A 46 -5.49 -9.48 -7.68
CA ARG A 46 -4.54 -10.43 -7.06
C ARG A 46 -3.63 -9.77 -6.02
N MET A 47 -3.17 -8.55 -6.27
CA MET A 47 -2.38 -7.77 -5.30
C MET A 47 -3.16 -7.56 -3.99
N ILE A 48 -4.44 -7.18 -4.11
CA ILE A 48 -5.33 -6.99 -2.96
C ILE A 48 -5.56 -8.31 -2.23
N ALA A 49 -5.90 -9.39 -2.96
CA ALA A 49 -6.17 -10.70 -2.35
C ALA A 49 -4.95 -11.29 -1.61
N GLY A 50 -3.73 -10.99 -2.07
CA GLY A 50 -2.48 -11.48 -1.47
C GLY A 50 -1.89 -10.61 -0.37
N SER A 51 -2.56 -9.53 0.04
CA SER A 51 -2.01 -8.54 0.98
C SER A 51 -3.01 -8.18 2.08
N ILE A 52 -2.53 -7.52 3.14
CA ILE A 52 -3.39 -6.78 4.08
C ILE A 52 -3.46 -5.34 3.56
N ASN A 53 -4.66 -4.86 3.28
CA ASN A 53 -4.89 -3.59 2.63
C ASN A 53 -5.57 -2.64 3.62
N PHE A 54 -5.26 -1.36 3.53
CA PHE A 54 -5.79 -0.33 4.42
C PHE A 54 -6.42 0.75 3.55
N GLY A 55 -7.75 0.80 3.53
CA GLY A 55 -8.49 1.91 2.94
C GLY A 55 -8.64 3.03 3.97
N LEU A 56 -8.32 4.26 3.61
CA LEU A 56 -8.58 5.45 4.43
C LEU A 56 -9.78 6.20 3.84
N TYR A 57 -10.76 6.54 4.67
CA TYR A 57 -12.04 7.09 4.25
C TYR A 57 -12.36 8.42 4.96
N GLU A 58 -13.03 9.32 4.24
CA GLU A 58 -13.81 10.38 4.86
C GLU A 58 -15.07 9.77 5.47
N LYS A 59 -15.11 9.71 6.81
CA LYS A 59 -16.16 8.98 7.55
C LYS A 59 -16.32 7.56 6.98
N ASP A 60 -17.52 7.20 6.55
CA ASP A 60 -17.86 5.89 5.99
C ASP A 60 -18.11 5.89 4.48
N SER A 61 -17.79 6.98 3.77
CA SER A 61 -18.18 7.14 2.37
C SER A 61 -17.01 7.00 1.38
N ARG A 62 -16.22 8.08 1.22
CA ARG A 62 -15.25 8.22 0.12
C ARG A 62 -13.87 7.76 0.55
N GLN A 63 -13.27 6.85 -0.22
CA GLN A 63 -11.87 6.51 -0.03
C GLN A 63 -10.98 7.68 -0.47
N ILE A 64 -10.07 8.10 0.41
CA ILE A 64 -9.15 9.24 0.24
C ILE A 64 -7.68 8.85 0.45
N GLY A 65 -7.43 7.59 0.76
CA GLY A 65 -6.08 7.07 0.90
C GLY A 65 -6.05 5.56 0.89
N TYR A 66 -4.84 5.05 0.75
CA TYR A 66 -4.59 3.63 0.67
C TYR A 66 -3.19 3.32 1.17
N GLY A 67 -3.02 2.11 1.70
CA GLY A 67 -1.73 1.46 1.67
C GLY A 67 -1.85 -0.04 1.86
N ARG A 68 -0.75 -0.73 1.57
CA ARG A 68 -0.74 -2.18 1.45
C ARG A 68 0.45 -2.78 2.19
N VAL A 69 0.21 -3.91 2.84
CA VAL A 69 1.24 -4.69 3.51
C VAL A 69 1.26 -6.11 2.95
N VAL A 70 2.40 -6.51 2.39
CA VAL A 70 2.68 -7.92 2.04
C VAL A 70 3.39 -8.55 3.21
N SER A 71 2.86 -9.63 3.78
CA SER A 71 3.43 -10.23 4.98
C SER A 71 3.16 -11.73 5.07
N ASP A 72 4.08 -12.44 5.71
CA ASP A 72 3.90 -13.82 6.18
C ASP A 72 3.13 -13.90 7.52
N ARG A 73 2.81 -12.74 8.12
CA ARG A 73 2.12 -12.58 9.41
C ARG A 73 2.86 -13.21 10.60
N ALA A 74 4.17 -13.42 10.47
CA ALA A 74 4.96 -14.11 11.48
C ALA A 74 6.33 -13.47 11.72
N ALA A 75 7.03 -13.08 10.66
CA ALA A 75 8.40 -12.59 10.78
C ALA A 75 8.68 -11.34 9.92
N PHE A 76 7.95 -11.16 8.82
CA PHE A 76 8.28 -10.16 7.83
C PHE A 76 7.06 -9.41 7.30
N ALA A 77 7.20 -8.10 7.12
CA ALA A 77 6.25 -7.28 6.38
C ALA A 77 6.95 -6.30 5.44
N TYR A 78 6.38 -6.12 4.26
CA TYR A 78 6.74 -5.07 3.30
C TYR A 78 5.58 -4.10 3.13
N ILE A 79 5.79 -2.82 3.46
CA ILE A 79 4.84 -1.74 3.19
C ILE A 79 5.04 -1.24 1.76
N GLY A 80 3.96 -1.21 1.00
CA GLY A 80 3.91 -0.72 -0.36
C GLY A 80 2.68 0.15 -0.61
N ASP A 81 2.72 0.83 -1.75
CA ASP A 81 1.54 1.47 -2.36
C ASP A 81 0.80 2.46 -1.46
N VAL A 82 1.55 3.16 -0.59
CA VAL A 82 0.98 4.15 0.34
C VAL A 82 0.73 5.46 -0.39
N PHE A 83 -0.53 5.91 -0.42
CA PHE A 83 -0.88 7.21 -0.95
C PHE A 83 -2.08 7.85 -0.26
N LEU A 84 -2.17 9.17 -0.42
CA LEU A 84 -3.34 9.98 -0.08
C LEU A 84 -3.70 10.80 -1.32
N VAL A 85 -5.00 11.00 -1.56
CA VAL A 85 -5.48 12.02 -2.50
C VAL A 85 -4.96 13.40 -2.08
N GLU A 86 -4.79 14.30 -3.02
CA GLU A 86 -4.08 15.56 -2.80
C GLU A 86 -4.70 16.39 -1.68
N GLU A 87 -6.03 16.44 -1.62
CA GLU A 87 -6.79 17.23 -0.65
C GLU A 87 -6.67 16.69 0.79
N ALA A 88 -6.28 15.42 0.95
CA ALA A 88 -6.10 14.78 2.26
C ALA A 88 -4.68 14.91 2.82
N ARG A 89 -3.73 15.47 2.05
CA ARG A 89 -2.32 15.60 2.47
C ARG A 89 -2.13 16.74 3.46
N GLY A 90 -1.01 16.71 4.18
CA GLY A 90 -0.65 17.76 5.16
C GLY A 90 -1.44 17.73 6.47
N GLN A 91 -2.40 16.82 6.63
CA GLN A 91 -3.28 16.73 7.81
C GLN A 91 -2.85 15.65 8.83
N GLY A 92 -1.63 15.10 8.70
CA GLY A 92 -1.13 14.03 9.57
C GLY A 92 -1.70 12.62 9.29
N LEU A 93 -2.65 12.50 8.34
CA LEU A 93 -3.31 11.23 8.00
C LEU A 93 -2.34 10.15 7.50
N GLY A 94 -1.26 10.53 6.82
CA GLY A 94 -0.24 9.57 6.37
C GLY A 94 0.49 8.91 7.54
N THR A 95 0.80 9.68 8.59
CA THR A 95 1.39 9.14 9.83
C THR A 95 0.43 8.18 10.51
N TRP A 96 -0.83 8.60 10.64
CA TRP A 96 -1.87 7.77 11.25
C TRP A 96 -2.07 6.46 10.49
N LEU A 97 -2.06 6.49 9.15
CA LEU A 97 -2.15 5.30 8.32
C LEU A 97 -1.00 4.31 8.58
N ILE A 98 0.24 4.78 8.65
CA ILE A 98 1.39 3.92 8.97
C ILE A 98 1.30 3.37 10.40
N ASP A 99 0.81 4.16 11.36
CA ASP A 99 0.62 3.68 12.73
C ASP A 99 -0.45 2.59 12.81
N CYS A 100 -1.57 2.74 12.09
CA CYS A 100 -2.59 1.69 11.98
C CYS A 100 -2.05 0.41 11.33
N MET A 101 -1.21 0.51 10.30
CA MET A 101 -0.55 -0.65 9.70
C MET A 101 0.29 -1.41 10.72
N LYS A 102 1.14 -0.70 11.48
CA LYS A 102 1.98 -1.31 12.52
C LYS A 102 1.16 -1.87 13.69
N ALA A 103 -0.03 -1.32 13.96
CA ALA A 103 -0.89 -1.75 15.06
C ALA A 103 -1.82 -2.91 14.69
N HIS A 104 -1.85 -3.36 13.43
CA HIS A 104 -2.71 -4.45 13.00
C HIS A 104 -2.38 -5.75 13.77
N PRO A 105 -3.36 -6.48 14.35
CA PRO A 105 -3.12 -7.65 15.19
C PRO A 105 -2.29 -8.76 14.51
N GLU A 106 -2.53 -9.01 13.21
CA GLU A 106 -1.77 -10.01 12.45
C GLU A 106 -0.35 -9.56 12.04
N LEU A 107 0.03 -8.31 12.34
CA LEU A 107 1.34 -7.74 12.02
C LEU A 107 2.17 -7.49 13.28
N GLN A 108 1.83 -8.15 14.39
CA GLN A 108 2.58 -8.11 15.64
C GLN A 108 3.67 -9.19 15.69
N GLY A 109 4.71 -8.97 16.49
CA GLY A 109 5.81 -9.94 16.68
C GLY A 109 6.73 -10.11 15.47
N LEU A 110 6.55 -9.30 14.42
CA LEU A 110 7.38 -9.35 13.23
C LEU A 110 8.83 -8.99 13.55
N ARG A 111 9.77 -9.78 13.02
CA ARG A 111 11.19 -9.52 13.12
C ARG A 111 11.63 -8.33 12.26
N ARG A 112 10.95 -8.07 11.14
CA ARG A 112 11.38 -7.05 10.18
C ARG A 112 10.21 -6.42 9.42
N TRP A 113 10.26 -5.10 9.37
CA TRP A 113 9.49 -4.27 8.45
C TRP A 113 10.41 -3.70 7.38
N MET A 114 9.95 -3.69 6.13
CA MET A 114 10.66 -3.10 5.00
C MET A 114 9.74 -2.22 4.17
N LEU A 115 10.32 -1.23 3.51
CA LEU A 115 9.64 -0.39 2.54
C LEU A 115 10.66 0.25 1.61
N MET A 116 10.17 0.77 0.49
CA MET A 116 10.89 1.69 -0.37
C MET A 116 10.12 3.00 -0.42
N CYS A 117 10.81 4.12 -0.22
CA CYS A 117 10.17 5.43 -0.16
C CYS A 117 10.92 6.47 -1.01
N GLY A 118 10.17 7.46 -1.49
CA GLY A 118 10.74 8.61 -2.18
C GLY A 118 11.20 9.70 -1.21
N PRO A 119 12.01 10.67 -1.66
CA PRO A 119 12.58 11.72 -0.82
C PRO A 119 11.55 12.48 0.02
N ARG A 120 10.35 12.73 -0.54
CA ARG A 120 9.25 13.46 0.12
C ARG A 120 8.63 12.71 1.31
N THR A 121 8.87 11.41 1.43
CA THR A 121 8.25 10.54 2.46
C THR A 121 9.26 9.99 3.46
N VAL A 122 10.56 10.25 3.28
CA VAL A 122 11.61 9.72 4.19
C VAL A 122 11.36 10.15 5.64
N ASP A 123 11.05 11.42 5.88
CA ASP A 123 10.83 11.92 7.25
C ASP A 123 9.57 11.34 7.90
N LEU A 124 8.55 11.01 7.10
CA LEU A 124 7.36 10.30 7.57
C LEU A 124 7.76 8.93 8.13
N TYR A 125 8.52 8.16 7.36
CA TYR A 125 8.91 6.81 7.76
C TYR A 125 9.94 6.81 8.89
N ARG A 126 10.87 7.77 8.93
CA ARG A 126 11.78 7.95 10.08
C ARG A 126 11.03 8.23 11.37
N ARG A 127 10.04 9.13 11.36
CA ARG A 127 9.16 9.37 12.53
C ARG A 127 8.38 8.12 12.94
N ALA A 128 8.04 7.26 11.98
CA ALA A 128 7.37 5.98 12.25
C ALA A 128 8.32 4.89 12.78
N GLY A 129 9.62 5.17 12.94
CA GLY A 129 10.62 4.26 13.50
C GLY A 129 11.45 3.48 12.47
N PHE A 130 11.27 3.76 11.17
CA PHE A 130 12.09 3.14 10.13
C PHE A 130 13.47 3.78 10.09
N LEU A 131 14.48 2.94 9.87
CA LEU A 131 15.86 3.36 9.70
C LEU A 131 16.29 3.14 8.26
N ASP A 132 17.24 3.94 7.80
CA ASP A 132 17.90 3.71 6.52
C ASP A 132 18.62 2.35 6.56
N ASN A 133 18.83 1.72 5.41
CA ASN A 133 19.53 0.42 5.34
C ASN A 133 21.05 0.52 5.64
N SER A 134 21.51 1.58 6.30
CA SER A 134 22.90 1.78 6.66
C SER A 134 23.32 0.73 7.70
N GLY A 135 24.16 -0.21 7.27
CA GLY A 135 24.79 -1.21 8.16
C GLY A 135 24.14 -2.60 8.19
N ALA A 136 23.02 -2.83 7.51
CA ALA A 136 22.35 -4.13 7.46
C ALA A 136 22.78 -5.03 6.27
N GLY A 137 23.87 -4.68 5.60
CA GLY A 137 24.34 -5.32 4.36
C GLY A 137 23.71 -4.70 3.10
N TYR A 138 23.80 -5.42 1.99
CA TYR A 138 23.28 -4.96 0.70
C TYR A 138 21.79 -5.25 0.55
N LEU A 139 21.01 -4.22 0.20
CA LEU A 139 19.67 -4.40 -0.36
C LEU A 139 19.82 -4.48 -1.88
N MET A 140 19.38 -5.57 -2.48
CA MET A 140 19.38 -5.74 -3.93
C MET A 140 17.96 -5.96 -4.43
N HIS A 141 17.64 -5.44 -5.61
CA HIS A 141 16.34 -5.62 -6.25
C HIS A 141 16.51 -5.81 -7.75
N MET A 142 15.55 -6.52 -8.36
CA MET A 142 15.39 -6.60 -9.80
C MET A 142 14.04 -5.97 -10.13
N THR A 143 14.00 -5.10 -11.13
CA THR A 143 12.78 -4.36 -11.49
C THR A 143 12.63 -4.29 -12.99
N ASP A 144 11.45 -4.71 -13.46
CA ASP A 144 11.03 -4.58 -14.84
C ASP A 144 9.91 -3.56 -14.92
N LYS A 145 10.27 -2.32 -15.27
CA LYS A 145 9.31 -1.19 -15.29
C LYS A 145 8.31 -1.27 -16.45
N ASP A 146 8.60 -2.08 -17.46
CA ASP A 146 7.79 -2.16 -18.69
C ASP A 146 6.91 -3.41 -18.73
N ILE A 147 6.87 -4.22 -17.67
CA ILE A 147 6.16 -5.51 -17.64
C ILE A 147 4.69 -5.37 -18.04
N TYR A 148 3.99 -4.35 -17.56
CA TYR A 148 2.58 -4.12 -17.89
C TYR A 148 2.38 -3.42 -19.23
N ARG A 149 3.31 -2.54 -19.61
CA ARG A 149 3.29 -1.86 -20.92
C ARG A 149 3.39 -2.88 -22.06
N ARG A 150 4.23 -3.91 -21.91
CA ARG A 150 4.35 -4.97 -22.91
C ARG A 150 3.07 -5.80 -23.05
N ALA A 151 2.39 -6.10 -21.95
CA ALA A 151 1.11 -6.80 -21.96
C ALA A 151 0.00 -6.00 -22.69
N LEU A 152 0.07 -4.67 -22.72
CA LEU A 152 -0.85 -3.83 -23.49
C LEU A 152 -0.57 -3.83 -25.01
N SER A 153 0.63 -4.22 -25.42
CA SER A 153 1.06 -4.24 -26.83
C SER A 153 0.88 -5.60 -27.51
N GLU A 154 0.58 -6.67 -26.75
CA GLU A 154 0.28 -7.98 -27.31
C GLU A 154 -1.18 -8.01 -27.81
N PRO A 155 -1.43 -8.43 -29.07
CA PRO A 155 -2.80 -8.58 -29.56
C PRO A 155 -3.52 -9.63 -28.70
N PRO A 156 -4.82 -9.46 -28.41
CA PRO A 156 -5.57 -10.42 -27.61
C PRO A 156 -5.43 -11.80 -28.25
N SER A 157 -4.99 -12.77 -27.46
CA SER A 157 -4.93 -14.17 -27.86
C SER A 157 -6.30 -14.58 -28.40
N LYS A 158 -6.35 -15.01 -29.66
CA LYS A 158 -7.58 -15.53 -30.28
C LYS A 158 -7.93 -16.83 -29.55
N SER A 159 -8.95 -16.76 -28.67
CA SER A 159 -9.67 -17.94 -28.18
C SER A 159 -10.57 -18.51 -29.27
#